data_AF-A0A1Z8A675-F1
#
_entry.id   AF-A0A1Z8A675-F1
#
_cell.length_a   1.000
_cell.length_b   1.000
_cell.length_c   1.000
_cell.angle_alpha   90.00
_cell.angle_beta   90.00
_cell.angle_gamma   90.00
#
_symmetry.space_group_name_H-M   'P 1'
#
loop_
_entity.id
_entity.type
_entity.pdbx_description
1 polymer ?
#
loop_
_entity_poly.entity_id
_entity_poly.type
_entity_poly.pdbx_seq_one_letter_code
_entity_poly.pdbx_strand_id
1 'polypeptide(L)'
;MGFQPIVPQTGLVGWRFLERTAETQRVAFEKSPELLRDLEYFKENVGDMTTAEDLVNDYRMLKVALGAFGLEDDLDKRAYVLKALVEGTDADDSFANRMVDTRYQEFSKAFGYGNLIGARVGQSDFAENVLDAYKVQKFEVAVGESDESMRLAMVFVREIGEFANADGADDSAWFEIMGNPPMRQIFETAFGLPTSIGLLDVDTQRDIFRDKCTKLFGDSSLAVFKEGENIDKMLRTFFIRKQISEGTGESVPGTTALTLLTNSSAAMASFFQSRLS
;
A
#
# COMPACT_ATOMS: atom_id res chain seq x y z
N MET A 1 6.61 24.64 -8.36
CA MET A 1 7.08 23.79 -7.25
C MET A 1 6.03 22.74 -7.02
N GLY A 2 6.41 21.46 -7.02
CA GLY A 2 5.51 20.37 -6.65
C GLY A 2 5.12 20.46 -5.18
N PHE A 3 4.07 19.75 -4.79
CA PHE A 3 3.75 19.54 -3.38
C PHE A 3 4.92 18.83 -2.69
N GLN A 4 5.18 19.18 -1.43
CA GLN A 4 6.17 18.51 -0.60
C GLN A 4 5.51 18.19 0.74
N PRO A 5 5.39 16.91 1.11
CA PRO A 5 4.89 16.54 2.43
C PRO A 5 5.79 17.08 3.54
N ILE A 6 5.16 17.43 4.66
CA ILE A 6 5.83 17.90 5.86
C ILE A 6 6.01 16.72 6.79
N VAL A 7 7.25 16.23 6.85
CA VAL A 7 7.67 15.14 7.72
C VAL A 7 8.94 15.59 8.46
N PRO A 8 8.82 16.13 9.69
CA PRO A 8 9.94 16.83 10.35
C PRO A 8 11.02 15.89 10.90
N GLN A 9 10.70 14.60 11.07
CA GLN A 9 11.60 13.57 11.60
C GLN A 9 11.29 12.26 10.88
N THR A 10 12.26 11.36 10.81
CA THR A 10 12.07 10.00 10.27
C THR A 10 11.63 9.02 11.37
N GLY A 11 11.30 7.79 10.99
CA GLY A 11 10.97 6.72 11.94
C GLY A 11 9.66 6.93 12.71
N LEU A 12 9.52 6.31 13.89
CA LEU A 12 8.25 6.26 14.61
C LEU A 12 7.70 7.64 15.02
N VAL A 13 8.58 8.57 15.43
CA VAL A 13 8.13 9.93 15.81
C VAL A 13 7.62 10.69 14.59
N GLY A 14 8.32 10.56 13.46
CA GLY A 14 7.90 11.06 12.16
C GLY A 14 6.54 10.51 11.74
N TRP A 15 6.37 9.19 11.83
CA TRP A 15 5.11 8.52 11.54
C TRP A 15 3.94 9.08 12.36
N ARG A 16 4.12 9.27 13.68
CA ARG A 16 3.06 9.86 14.53
C ARG A 16 2.69 11.28 14.14
N PHE A 17 3.67 12.05 13.70
CA PHE A 17 3.40 13.39 13.19
C PHE A 17 2.60 13.32 11.88
N LEU A 18 3.03 12.46 10.95
CA LEU A 18 2.35 12.24 9.68
C LEU A 18 0.92 11.75 9.92
N GLU A 19 0.71 10.71 10.72
CA GLU A 19 -0.61 10.15 11.08
C GLU A 19 -1.60 11.23 11.53
N ARG A 20 -1.16 12.18 12.37
CA ARG A 20 -2.00 13.28 12.86
C ARG A 20 -2.25 14.38 11.82
N THR A 21 -1.37 14.53 10.82
CA THR A 21 -1.41 15.63 9.85
C THR A 21 -1.78 15.19 8.43
N ALA A 22 -1.84 13.88 8.17
CA ALA A 22 -1.98 13.28 6.86
C ALA A 22 -3.19 13.82 6.12
N GLU A 23 -4.34 13.95 6.80
CA GLU A 23 -5.56 14.45 6.16
C GLU A 23 -5.41 15.90 5.70
N THR A 24 -4.87 16.79 6.53
CA THR A 24 -4.60 18.18 6.15
C THR A 24 -3.61 18.26 4.98
N GLN A 25 -2.57 17.42 5.01
CA GLN A 25 -1.57 17.35 3.95
C GLN A 25 -2.16 16.81 2.64
N ARG A 26 -3.02 15.79 2.70
CA ARG A 26 -3.75 15.22 1.56
C ARG A 26 -4.66 16.26 0.91
N VAL A 27 -5.44 16.99 1.70
CA VAL A 27 -6.31 18.08 1.20
C VAL A 27 -5.50 19.18 0.52
N ALA A 28 -4.30 19.49 1.00
CA ALA A 28 -3.40 20.43 0.35
C ALA A 28 -2.80 19.84 -0.95
N PHE A 29 -2.40 18.57 -0.93
CA PHE A 29 -1.88 17.83 -2.08
C PHE A 29 -2.89 17.77 -3.23
N GLU A 30 -4.16 17.53 -2.92
CA GLU A 30 -5.24 17.42 -3.91
C GLU A 30 -5.51 18.73 -4.67
N LYS A 31 -5.03 19.86 -4.15
CA LYS A 31 -5.09 21.17 -4.80
C LYS A 31 -3.87 21.46 -5.68
N SER A 32 -2.93 20.52 -5.79
CA SER A 32 -1.74 20.71 -6.59
C SER A 32 -2.08 20.81 -8.09
N PRO A 33 -1.55 21.80 -8.84
CA PRO A 33 -1.91 22.01 -10.23
C PRO A 33 -1.56 20.86 -11.17
N GLU A 34 -0.55 20.05 -10.83
CA GLU A 34 -0.19 18.86 -11.62
C GLU A 34 -1.23 17.76 -11.46
N LEU A 35 -1.59 17.43 -10.21
CA LEU A 35 -2.60 16.43 -9.94
C LEU A 35 -3.93 16.81 -10.57
N LEU A 36 -4.41 18.05 -10.36
CA LEU A 36 -5.66 18.53 -10.93
C LEU A 36 -5.73 18.38 -12.46
N ARG A 37 -4.62 18.65 -13.16
CA ARG A 37 -4.55 18.48 -14.63
C ARG A 37 -4.65 17.03 -15.07
N ASP A 38 -4.11 16.10 -14.30
CA ASP A 38 -4.22 14.66 -14.56
C ASP A 38 -5.64 14.16 -14.26
N LEU A 39 -6.23 14.61 -13.13
CA LEU A 39 -7.59 14.25 -12.74
C LEU A 39 -8.63 14.73 -13.77
N GLU A 40 -8.52 16.00 -14.19
CA GLU A 40 -9.42 16.60 -15.18
C GLU A 40 -9.32 15.87 -16.53
N TYR A 41 -8.09 15.66 -17.01
CA TYR A 41 -7.88 14.96 -18.28
C TYR A 41 -8.46 13.53 -18.26
N PHE A 42 -8.19 12.77 -17.20
CA PHE A 42 -8.72 11.41 -17.11
C PHE A 42 -10.24 11.40 -17.01
N LYS A 43 -10.84 12.28 -16.19
CA LYS A 43 -12.29 12.39 -16.04
C LYS A 43 -13.00 12.69 -17.36
N GLU A 44 -12.43 13.57 -18.18
CA GLU A 44 -13.03 13.98 -19.46
C GLU A 44 -12.89 12.91 -20.56
N ASN A 45 -11.82 12.12 -20.55
CA ASN A 45 -11.46 11.27 -21.69
C ASN A 45 -11.63 9.76 -21.43
N VAL A 46 -11.77 9.31 -20.17
CA VAL A 46 -11.81 7.86 -19.85
C VAL A 46 -12.96 7.11 -20.51
N GLY A 47 -14.12 7.76 -20.70
CA GLY A 47 -15.27 7.13 -21.34
C GLY A 47 -15.04 6.74 -22.80
N ASP A 48 -14.08 7.39 -23.46
CA ASP A 48 -13.70 7.10 -24.86
C ASP A 48 -12.65 5.99 -24.96
N MET A 49 -12.05 5.57 -23.84
CA MET A 49 -11.04 4.50 -23.80
C MET A 49 -11.71 3.13 -23.83
N THR A 50 -12.37 2.79 -24.93
CA THR A 50 -13.21 1.57 -24.99
C THR A 50 -12.42 0.29 -25.22
N THR A 51 -11.16 0.38 -25.63
CA THR A 51 -10.23 -0.74 -25.82
C THR A 51 -8.97 -0.60 -24.98
N ALA A 52 -8.26 -1.71 -24.77
CA ALA A 52 -6.97 -1.70 -24.08
C ALA A 52 -5.93 -0.88 -24.85
N GLU A 53 -6.00 -0.93 -26.18
CA GLU A 53 -5.16 -0.15 -27.08
C GLU A 53 -5.42 1.36 -26.93
N ASP A 54 -6.67 1.79 -26.83
CA ASP A 54 -7.01 3.21 -26.61
C ASP A 54 -6.32 3.74 -25.35
N LEU A 55 -6.44 2.98 -24.25
CA LEU A 55 -5.86 3.34 -22.97
C LEU A 55 -4.32 3.39 -23.01
N VAL A 56 -3.68 2.35 -23.55
CA VAL A 56 -2.21 2.20 -23.53
C VAL A 56 -1.52 3.16 -24.50
N ASN A 57 -2.20 3.58 -25.57
CA ASN A 57 -1.65 4.53 -26.53
C ASN A 57 -1.73 5.99 -26.06
N ASP A 58 -2.64 6.34 -25.14
CA ASP A 58 -2.64 7.64 -24.49
C ASP A 58 -1.77 7.61 -23.21
N TYR A 59 -0.60 8.26 -23.29
CA TYR A 59 0.35 8.31 -22.18
C TYR A 59 -0.24 8.93 -20.89
N ARG A 60 -1.09 9.95 -20.99
CA ARG A 60 -1.66 10.62 -19.82
C ARG A 60 -2.73 9.74 -19.17
N MET A 61 -3.54 9.06 -19.98
CA MET A 61 -4.52 8.09 -19.47
C MET A 61 -3.82 6.91 -18.82
N LEU A 62 -2.81 6.35 -19.49
CA LEU A 62 -2.03 5.24 -18.96
C LEU A 62 -1.32 5.61 -17.65
N LYS A 63 -0.77 6.82 -17.53
CA LYS A 63 -0.15 7.32 -16.30
C LYS A 63 -1.13 7.32 -15.12
N VAL A 64 -2.34 7.83 -15.31
CA VAL A 64 -3.36 7.87 -14.25
C VAL A 64 -3.85 6.46 -13.94
N ALA A 65 -4.13 5.67 -14.98
CA ALA A 65 -4.61 4.30 -14.86
C ALA A 65 -3.62 3.41 -14.11
N LEU A 66 -2.34 3.36 -14.51
CA LEU A 66 -1.31 2.60 -13.78
C LEU A 66 -1.05 3.18 -12.40
N GLY A 67 -1.04 4.51 -12.28
CA GLY A 67 -0.85 5.19 -11.00
C GLY A 67 -1.94 4.84 -9.99
N ALA A 68 -3.19 4.62 -10.40
CA ALA A 68 -4.27 4.23 -9.50
C ALA A 68 -4.06 2.83 -8.87
N PHE A 69 -3.27 1.97 -9.51
CA PHE A 69 -2.98 0.60 -9.06
C PHE A 69 -1.53 0.44 -8.60
N GLY A 70 -0.79 1.56 -8.42
CA GLY A 70 0.59 1.54 -7.97
C GLY A 70 1.60 0.96 -8.97
N LEU A 71 1.24 0.87 -10.26
CA LEU A 71 2.06 0.33 -11.35
C LEU A 71 2.77 1.43 -12.15
N GLU A 72 3.02 2.60 -11.56
CA GLU A 72 3.54 3.77 -12.28
C GLU A 72 4.96 3.57 -12.83
N ASP A 73 5.76 2.71 -12.20
CA ASP A 73 7.10 2.32 -12.66
C ASP A 73 7.06 1.47 -13.94
N ASP A 74 5.90 0.97 -14.33
CA ASP A 74 5.70 0.14 -15.52
C ASP A 74 5.15 0.93 -16.71
N LEU A 75 5.15 2.27 -16.63
CA LEU A 75 4.62 3.17 -17.66
C LEU A 75 5.36 3.04 -19.02
N ASP A 76 6.62 2.62 -19.00
CA ASP A 76 7.42 2.32 -20.19
C ASP A 76 7.18 0.89 -20.74
N LYS A 77 6.58 -0.01 -19.95
CA LYS A 77 6.30 -1.42 -20.31
C LYS A 77 4.97 -1.60 -21.05
N ARG A 78 4.67 -0.72 -22.01
CA ARG A 78 3.36 -0.66 -22.70
C ARG A 78 2.88 -2.00 -23.27
N ALA A 79 3.76 -2.76 -23.93
CA ALA A 79 3.39 -4.06 -24.51
C ALA A 79 2.98 -5.08 -23.44
N TYR A 80 3.61 -5.00 -22.27
CA TYR A 80 3.34 -5.87 -21.13
C TYR A 80 1.99 -5.52 -20.49
N VAL A 81 1.73 -4.23 -20.29
CA VAL A 81 0.44 -3.72 -19.81
C VAL A 81 -0.69 -4.05 -20.78
N LEU A 82 -0.48 -3.82 -22.07
CA LEU A 82 -1.45 -4.15 -23.12
C LEU A 82 -1.80 -5.64 -23.08
N LYS A 83 -0.80 -6.52 -22.97
CA LYS A 83 -1.02 -7.96 -22.89
C LYS A 83 -1.85 -8.36 -21.68
N ALA A 84 -1.58 -7.78 -20.50
CA ALA A 84 -2.37 -8.03 -19.30
C ALA A 84 -3.84 -7.64 -19.50
N LEU A 85 -4.10 -6.43 -20.04
CA LEU A 85 -5.44 -5.91 -20.28
C LEU A 85 -6.23 -6.71 -21.33
N VAL A 86 -5.57 -7.12 -22.41
CA VAL A 86 -6.20 -7.85 -23.53
C VAL A 86 -6.52 -9.30 -23.14
N GLU A 87 -5.62 -9.99 -22.43
CA GLU A 87 -5.89 -11.36 -21.96
C GLU A 87 -6.91 -11.39 -20.81
N GLY A 88 -7.07 -10.29 -20.06
CA GLY A 88 -8.03 -10.20 -18.97
C GLY A 88 -7.68 -11.11 -17.79
N THR A 89 -8.69 -11.42 -16.98
CA THR A 89 -8.53 -12.28 -15.78
C THR A 89 -9.51 -13.46 -15.72
N ASP A 90 -10.35 -13.65 -16.74
CA ASP A 90 -11.37 -14.71 -16.73
C ASP A 90 -10.78 -16.11 -16.95
N ALA A 91 -9.71 -16.22 -17.74
CA ALA A 91 -9.01 -17.48 -17.94
C ALA A 91 -7.97 -17.70 -16.84
N ASP A 92 -7.97 -18.87 -16.21
CA ASP A 92 -7.02 -19.21 -15.13
C ASP A 92 -5.55 -19.06 -15.56
N ASP A 93 -5.25 -19.27 -16.84
CA ASP A 93 -3.91 -19.16 -17.43
C ASP A 93 -3.63 -17.81 -18.11
N SER A 94 -4.48 -16.80 -17.88
CA SER A 94 -4.27 -15.46 -18.43
C SER A 94 -2.93 -14.87 -17.97
N PHE A 95 -2.40 -13.94 -18.75
CA PHE A 95 -1.14 -13.30 -18.45
C PHE A 95 -1.12 -12.67 -17.06
N ALA A 96 -2.14 -11.89 -16.71
CA ALA A 96 -2.24 -11.24 -15.41
C ALA A 96 -2.31 -12.27 -14.26
N ASN A 97 -3.08 -13.35 -14.42
CA ASN A 97 -3.23 -14.39 -13.39
C ASN A 97 -1.94 -15.16 -13.10
N ARG A 98 -1.00 -15.22 -14.06
CA ARG A 98 0.32 -15.84 -13.89
C ARG A 98 1.38 -14.91 -13.33
N MET A 99 1.07 -13.64 -13.14
CA MET A 99 2.04 -12.69 -12.59
C MET A 99 2.23 -12.88 -11.10
N VAL A 100 3.47 -12.67 -10.66
CA VAL A 100 3.82 -12.64 -9.23
C VAL A 100 3.18 -11.41 -8.56
N ASP A 101 3.17 -10.29 -9.28
CA ASP A 101 2.56 -9.04 -8.81
C ASP A 101 1.06 -9.02 -9.12
N THR A 102 0.26 -9.19 -8.07
CA THR A 102 -1.21 -9.28 -8.16
C THR A 102 -1.87 -7.99 -8.61
N ARG A 103 -1.18 -6.84 -8.52
CA ARG A 103 -1.71 -5.53 -8.93
C ARG A 103 -2.07 -5.48 -10.42
N TYR A 104 -1.41 -6.30 -11.24
CA TYR A 104 -1.79 -6.46 -12.65
C TYR A 104 -3.13 -7.17 -12.84
N GLN A 105 -3.48 -8.12 -11.96
CA GLN A 105 -4.78 -8.78 -11.95
C GLN A 105 -5.86 -7.79 -11.54
N GLU A 106 -5.63 -7.02 -10.48
CA GLU A 106 -6.53 -5.97 -10.01
C GLU A 106 -6.78 -4.92 -11.10
N PHE A 107 -5.70 -4.42 -11.72
CA PHE A 107 -5.75 -3.47 -12.82
C PHE A 107 -6.54 -4.02 -14.02
N SER A 108 -6.22 -5.24 -14.46
CA SER A 108 -6.91 -5.86 -15.59
C SER A 108 -8.39 -6.12 -15.30
N LYS A 109 -8.70 -6.60 -14.10
CA LYS A 109 -10.08 -6.88 -13.66
C LYS A 109 -10.91 -5.59 -13.54
N ALA A 110 -10.29 -4.51 -13.07
CA ALA A 110 -10.94 -3.22 -12.90
C ALA A 110 -11.33 -2.59 -14.25
N PHE A 111 -10.45 -2.62 -15.24
CA PHE A 111 -10.75 -2.09 -16.58
C PHE A 111 -11.59 -3.04 -17.43
N GLY A 112 -11.40 -4.36 -17.29
CA GLY A 112 -12.27 -5.40 -17.83
C GLY A 112 -12.19 -5.64 -19.34
N TYR A 113 -11.24 -5.02 -20.06
CA TYR A 113 -11.16 -5.10 -21.54
C TYR A 113 -11.14 -6.55 -22.08
N GLY A 114 -10.34 -7.43 -21.48
CA GLY A 114 -10.22 -8.84 -21.85
C GLY A 114 -11.21 -9.79 -21.18
N ASN A 115 -12.11 -9.30 -20.33
CA ASN A 115 -13.10 -10.11 -19.62
C ASN A 115 -14.41 -10.20 -20.44
N LEU A 116 -15.23 -11.21 -20.15
CA LEU A 116 -16.49 -11.51 -20.85
C LEU A 116 -17.49 -10.35 -20.82
N ILE A 117 -17.49 -9.57 -19.73
CA ILE A 117 -18.36 -8.39 -19.55
C ILE A 117 -17.86 -7.20 -20.38
N GLY A 118 -16.58 -7.20 -20.77
CA GLY A 118 -15.94 -6.14 -21.54
C GLY A 118 -15.57 -4.90 -20.72
N ALA A 119 -15.19 -3.85 -21.44
CA ALA A 119 -14.68 -2.59 -20.88
C ALA A 119 -15.65 -1.98 -19.85
N ARG A 120 -15.12 -1.63 -18.68
CA ARG A 120 -15.89 -1.03 -17.57
C ARG A 120 -15.84 0.49 -17.53
N VAL A 121 -15.09 1.12 -18.45
CA VAL A 121 -14.86 2.57 -18.48
C VAL A 121 -16.13 3.43 -18.61
N GLY A 122 -17.21 2.85 -19.12
CA GLY A 122 -18.51 3.52 -19.25
C GLY A 122 -19.41 3.43 -18.01
N GLN A 123 -18.99 2.74 -16.94
CA GLN A 123 -19.74 2.69 -15.69
C GLN A 123 -19.69 4.05 -14.97
N SER A 124 -20.80 4.48 -14.37
CA SER A 124 -20.97 5.83 -13.83
C SER A 124 -19.99 6.20 -12.72
N ASP A 125 -19.55 5.22 -11.94
CA ASP A 125 -18.64 5.33 -10.81
C ASP A 125 -17.18 4.99 -11.19
N PHE A 126 -16.93 4.46 -12.40
CA PHE A 126 -15.61 4.00 -12.82
C PHE A 126 -14.55 5.10 -12.72
N ALA A 127 -14.82 6.25 -13.32
CA ALA A 127 -13.88 7.36 -13.34
C ALA A 127 -13.57 7.85 -11.92
N GLU A 128 -14.58 8.01 -11.06
CA GLU A 128 -14.41 8.47 -9.68
C GLU A 128 -13.59 7.47 -8.86
N ASN A 129 -13.88 6.17 -8.96
CA ASN A 129 -13.15 5.12 -8.26
C ASN A 129 -11.65 5.10 -8.64
N VAL A 130 -11.33 5.20 -9.94
CA VAL A 130 -9.92 5.24 -10.40
C VAL A 130 -9.23 6.52 -9.96
N LEU A 131 -9.91 7.67 -10.02
CA LEU A 131 -9.35 8.94 -9.59
C LEU A 131 -9.11 9.00 -8.08
N ASP A 132 -9.99 8.42 -7.27
CA ASP A 132 -9.83 8.32 -5.83
C ASP A 132 -8.61 7.47 -5.47
N ALA A 133 -8.48 6.28 -6.07
CA ALA A 133 -7.29 5.45 -5.91
C ALA A 133 -6.01 6.18 -6.38
N TYR A 134 -6.05 6.89 -7.52
CA TYR A 134 -4.92 7.67 -8.02
C TYR A 134 -4.49 8.77 -7.06
N LYS A 135 -5.43 9.53 -6.47
CA LYS A 135 -5.11 10.58 -5.47
C LYS A 135 -4.41 10.00 -4.26
N VAL A 136 -4.91 8.88 -3.74
CA VAL A 136 -4.32 8.19 -2.58
C VAL A 136 -2.91 7.71 -2.90
N GLN A 137 -2.74 6.98 -4.01
CA GLN A 137 -1.42 6.47 -4.40
C GLN A 137 -0.43 7.61 -4.64
N LYS A 138 -0.83 8.69 -5.32
CA LYS A 138 0.05 9.83 -5.57
C LYS A 138 0.45 10.58 -4.29
N PHE A 139 -0.43 10.64 -3.31
CA PHE A 139 -0.10 11.21 -2.01
C PHE A 139 0.93 10.34 -1.27
N GLU A 140 0.74 9.02 -1.25
CA GLU A 140 1.69 8.06 -0.67
C GLU A 140 3.06 8.10 -1.34
N VAL A 141 3.09 8.22 -2.67
CA VAL A 141 4.33 8.38 -3.45
C VAL A 141 5.06 9.65 -3.04
N ALA A 142 4.36 10.78 -2.95
CA ALA A 142 4.95 12.04 -2.49
C ALA A 142 5.53 11.91 -1.08
N VAL A 143 4.84 11.19 -0.18
CA VAL A 143 5.37 10.87 1.16
C VAL A 143 6.61 9.98 1.08
N GLY A 144 6.63 8.98 0.20
CA GLY A 144 7.78 8.08 -0.01
C GLY A 144 9.02 8.76 -0.56
N GLU A 145 8.85 9.80 -1.40
CA GLU A 145 9.95 10.66 -1.83
C GLU A 145 10.65 11.34 -0.64
N SER A 146 9.93 11.56 0.46
CA SER A 146 10.47 12.10 1.71
C SER A 146 11.00 11.00 2.64
N ASP A 147 10.22 9.95 2.86
CA ASP A 147 10.59 8.78 3.68
C ASP A 147 9.83 7.53 3.21
N GLU A 148 10.56 6.59 2.59
CA GLU A 148 10.01 5.35 2.05
C GLU A 148 9.35 4.48 3.13
N SER A 149 9.85 4.51 4.38
CA SER A 149 9.25 3.74 5.47
C SER A 149 7.86 4.28 5.84
N MET A 150 7.62 5.58 5.65
CA MET A 150 6.30 6.17 5.83
C MET A 150 5.35 5.82 4.71
N ARG A 151 5.80 5.79 3.45
CA ARG A 151 5.00 5.28 2.34
C ARG A 151 4.57 3.85 2.58
N LEU A 152 5.50 2.96 2.94
CA LEU A 152 5.18 1.58 3.30
C LEU A 152 4.12 1.53 4.39
N ALA A 153 4.28 2.31 5.47
CA ALA A 153 3.32 2.34 6.56
C ALA A 153 1.91 2.79 6.12
N MET A 154 1.81 3.78 5.22
CA MET A 154 0.53 4.20 4.64
C MET A 154 -0.11 3.10 3.80
N VAL A 155 0.67 2.44 2.94
CA VAL A 155 0.20 1.30 2.13
C VAL A 155 -0.35 0.20 3.03
N PHE A 156 0.35 -0.14 4.12
CA PHE A 156 -0.16 -1.12 5.08
C PHE A 156 -1.46 -0.70 5.73
N VAL A 157 -1.59 0.55 6.19
CA VAL A 157 -2.85 1.03 6.79
C VAL A 157 -4.01 0.95 5.81
N ARG A 158 -3.76 1.24 4.52
CA ARG A 158 -4.75 1.19 3.46
C ARG A 158 -5.18 -0.25 3.16
N GLU A 159 -4.22 -1.15 2.95
CA GLU A 159 -4.47 -2.47 2.37
C GLU A 159 -4.75 -3.54 3.44
N ILE A 160 -4.23 -3.41 4.66
CA ILE A 160 -4.35 -4.49 5.66
C ILE A 160 -5.81 -4.80 6.03
N GLY A 161 -6.70 -3.80 5.94
CA GLY A 161 -8.13 -3.98 6.17
C GLY A 161 -8.78 -4.96 5.18
N GLU A 162 -8.34 -4.96 3.92
CA GLU A 162 -8.89 -5.88 2.90
C GLU A 162 -8.51 -7.32 3.23
N PHE A 163 -7.22 -7.56 3.51
CA PHE A 163 -6.73 -8.89 3.90
C PHE A 163 -7.33 -9.39 5.22
N ALA A 164 -7.49 -8.49 6.20
CA ALA A 164 -8.06 -8.84 7.50
C ALA A 164 -9.54 -9.21 7.40
N ASN A 165 -10.28 -8.63 6.44
CA ASN A 165 -11.72 -8.87 6.27
C ASN A 165 -12.05 -9.95 5.22
N ALA A 166 -11.07 -10.47 4.50
CA ALA A 166 -11.28 -11.54 3.52
C ALA A 166 -11.76 -12.85 4.19
N ASP A 167 -12.64 -13.59 3.50
CA ASP A 167 -13.12 -14.90 3.95
C ASP A 167 -12.00 -15.95 4.13
N GLY A 168 -10.81 -15.69 3.57
CA GLY A 168 -9.59 -16.51 3.65
C GLY A 168 -8.44 -15.89 4.44
N ALA A 169 -8.72 -15.01 5.40
CA ALA A 169 -7.70 -14.30 6.21
C ALA A 169 -6.70 -15.22 6.96
N ASP A 170 -7.00 -16.51 7.09
CA ASP A 170 -6.19 -17.48 7.83
C ASP A 170 -5.02 -18.04 7.02
N ASP A 171 -5.19 -18.26 5.71
CA ASP A 171 -4.19 -18.96 4.87
C ASP A 171 -4.00 -18.34 3.48
N SER A 172 -5.07 -18.16 2.69
CA SER A 172 -4.91 -17.67 1.29
C SER A 172 -4.37 -16.24 1.24
N ALA A 173 -4.86 -15.39 2.16
CA ALA A 173 -4.43 -14.00 2.24
C ALA A 173 -2.92 -13.84 2.55
N TRP A 174 -2.29 -14.83 3.20
CA TRP A 174 -0.84 -14.79 3.40
C TRP A 174 -0.05 -14.93 2.10
N PHE A 175 -0.55 -15.70 1.12
CA PHE A 175 0.10 -15.79 -0.18
C PHE A 175 0.00 -14.46 -0.93
N GLU A 176 -1.13 -13.77 -0.82
CA GLU A 176 -1.33 -12.44 -1.41
C GLU A 176 -0.38 -11.41 -0.76
N ILE A 177 -0.27 -11.41 0.58
CA ILE A 177 0.71 -10.58 1.31
C ILE A 177 2.15 -10.86 0.85
N MET A 178 2.52 -12.13 0.63
CA MET A 178 3.85 -12.50 0.15
C MET A 178 4.10 -12.18 -1.34
N GLY A 179 3.03 -12.05 -2.13
CA GLY A 179 3.07 -11.62 -3.53
C GLY A 179 3.10 -10.11 -3.71
N ASN A 180 2.55 -9.36 -2.76
CA ASN A 180 2.55 -7.89 -2.73
C ASN A 180 3.87 -7.36 -2.10
N PRO A 181 4.79 -6.73 -2.86
CA PRO A 181 6.11 -6.38 -2.35
C PRO A 181 6.10 -5.38 -1.17
N PRO A 182 5.32 -4.28 -1.19
CA PRO A 182 5.19 -3.39 -0.03
C PRO A 182 4.72 -4.11 1.24
N MET A 183 3.68 -4.94 1.14
CA MET A 183 3.13 -5.66 2.28
C MET A 183 4.16 -6.67 2.81
N ARG A 184 4.76 -7.46 1.92
CA ARG A 184 5.84 -8.39 2.26
C ARG A 184 6.96 -7.69 3.02
N GLN A 185 7.45 -6.55 2.53
CA GLN A 185 8.53 -5.81 3.15
C GLN A 185 8.20 -5.37 4.58
N ILE A 186 6.96 -4.93 4.83
CA ILE A 186 6.51 -4.57 6.17
C ILE A 186 6.51 -5.76 7.11
N PHE A 187 5.93 -6.88 6.69
CA PHE A 187 5.85 -8.07 7.52
C PHE A 187 7.24 -8.66 7.80
N GLU A 188 8.10 -8.77 6.79
CA GLU A 188 9.48 -9.21 6.95
C GLU A 188 10.23 -8.32 7.95
N THR A 189 10.15 -7.00 7.78
CA THR A 189 10.82 -6.04 8.66
C THR A 189 10.27 -6.11 10.08
N ALA A 190 8.93 -6.08 10.26
CA ALA A 190 8.27 -6.12 11.57
C ALA A 190 8.48 -7.45 12.30
N PHE A 191 8.61 -8.56 11.58
CA PHE A 191 8.92 -9.87 12.15
C PHE A 191 10.43 -10.12 12.31
N GLY A 192 11.26 -9.24 11.72
CA GLY A 192 12.71 -9.35 11.59
C GLY A 192 13.12 -10.64 10.93
N LEU A 193 12.45 -10.92 9.83
CA LEU A 193 12.83 -11.97 8.91
C LEU A 193 13.81 -11.37 7.89
N PRO A 194 14.88 -12.09 7.52
CA PRO A 194 15.75 -11.66 6.43
C PRO A 194 15.05 -11.87 5.08
N THR A 195 15.44 -11.12 4.06
CA THR A 195 14.93 -11.29 2.68
C THR A 195 15.22 -12.68 2.09
N SER A 196 16.22 -13.39 2.62
CA SER A 196 16.59 -14.74 2.18
C SER A 196 15.50 -15.80 2.43
N ILE A 197 14.48 -15.51 3.26
CA ILE A 197 13.33 -16.41 3.38
C ILE A 197 12.61 -16.59 2.03
N GLY A 198 12.71 -15.61 1.12
CA GLY A 198 12.14 -15.69 -0.23
C GLY A 198 12.67 -16.83 -1.08
N LEU A 199 13.78 -17.46 -0.67
CA LEU A 199 14.38 -18.62 -1.33
C LEU A 199 13.75 -19.96 -0.91
N LEU A 200 12.92 -19.96 0.15
CA LEU A 200 12.25 -21.16 0.64
C LEU A 200 10.99 -21.46 -0.18
N ASP A 201 10.48 -22.69 -0.06
CA ASP A 201 9.17 -23.03 -0.62
C ASP A 201 8.07 -22.10 -0.08
N VAL A 202 7.11 -21.72 -0.93
CA VAL A 202 6.09 -20.71 -0.59
C VAL A 202 5.24 -21.11 0.62
N ASP A 203 4.96 -22.40 0.79
CA ASP A 203 4.27 -22.93 1.98
C ASP A 203 5.12 -22.76 3.24
N THR A 204 6.43 -23.00 3.15
CA THR A 204 7.35 -22.81 4.28
C THR A 204 7.45 -21.33 4.65
N GLN A 205 7.46 -20.44 3.65
CA GLN A 205 7.40 -19.00 3.91
C GLN A 205 6.11 -18.65 4.66
N ARG A 206 4.94 -19.06 4.16
CA ARG A 206 3.64 -18.83 4.81
C ARG A 206 3.67 -19.24 6.28
N ASP A 207 4.14 -20.46 6.58
CA ASP A 207 4.16 -21.00 7.94
C ASP A 207 5.05 -20.16 8.88
N ILE A 208 6.20 -19.66 8.38
CA ILE A 208 7.07 -18.74 9.14
C ILE A 208 6.36 -17.42 9.46
N PHE A 209 5.66 -16.82 8.48
CA PHE A 209 4.92 -15.57 8.69
C PHE A 209 3.79 -15.77 9.71
N ARG A 210 3.03 -16.86 9.57
CA ARG A 210 1.95 -17.25 10.49
C ARG A 210 2.46 -17.43 11.92
N ASP A 211 3.56 -18.16 12.10
CA ASP A 211 4.20 -18.36 13.40
C ASP A 211 4.63 -17.04 14.06
N LYS A 212 5.16 -16.11 13.26
CA LYS A 212 5.55 -14.78 13.74
C LYS A 212 4.35 -13.94 14.11
N CYS A 213 3.27 -14.02 13.32
CA CYS A 213 2.00 -13.37 13.61
C CYS A 213 1.43 -13.87 14.95
N THR A 214 1.38 -15.19 15.16
CA THR A 214 0.94 -15.78 16.43
C THR A 214 1.79 -15.33 17.60
N LYS A 215 3.11 -15.28 17.46
CA LYS A 215 4.01 -14.80 18.52
C LYS A 215 3.79 -13.33 18.87
N LEU A 216 3.42 -12.50 17.90
CA LEU A 216 3.27 -11.06 18.11
C LEU A 216 1.85 -10.66 18.53
N PHE A 217 0.83 -11.32 17.99
CA PHE A 217 -0.58 -10.93 18.09
C PHE A 217 -1.46 -12.00 18.77
N GLY A 218 -0.95 -13.21 19.00
CA GLY A 218 -1.67 -14.30 19.65
C GLY A 218 -2.47 -15.19 18.70
N ASP A 219 -2.56 -14.83 17.41
CA ASP A 219 -3.25 -15.60 16.37
C ASP A 219 -2.43 -15.58 15.08
N SER A 220 -2.54 -16.63 14.27
CA SER A 220 -1.88 -16.74 12.95
C SER A 220 -2.65 -16.05 11.83
N SER A 221 -3.93 -15.74 12.05
CA SER A 221 -4.82 -15.11 11.09
C SER A 221 -4.51 -13.63 10.88
N LEU A 222 -4.69 -13.13 9.67
CA LEU A 222 -4.67 -11.69 9.39
C LEU A 222 -5.89 -10.96 9.99
N ALA A 223 -6.92 -11.69 10.43
CA ALA A 223 -8.08 -11.11 11.12
C ALA A 223 -7.71 -10.33 12.39
N VAL A 224 -6.52 -10.57 12.97
CA VAL A 224 -5.99 -9.76 14.09
C VAL A 224 -5.93 -8.27 13.75
N PHE A 225 -5.77 -7.91 12.48
CA PHE A 225 -5.66 -6.52 12.04
C PHE A 225 -7.02 -5.83 11.83
N LYS A 226 -8.15 -6.50 12.11
CA LYS A 226 -9.43 -5.81 12.31
C LYS A 226 -9.37 -4.88 13.52
N GLU A 227 -8.50 -5.20 14.48
CA GLU A 227 -8.27 -4.40 15.67
C GLU A 227 -7.22 -3.32 15.40
N GLY A 228 -7.64 -2.05 15.51
CA GLY A 228 -6.74 -0.91 15.28
C GLY A 228 -5.50 -0.89 16.19
N GLU A 229 -5.60 -1.47 17.38
CA GLU A 229 -4.45 -1.62 18.29
C GLU A 229 -3.36 -2.55 17.72
N ASN A 230 -3.74 -3.59 16.97
CA ASN A 230 -2.79 -4.50 16.33
C ASN A 230 -2.13 -3.85 15.11
N ILE A 231 -2.85 -3.03 14.35
CA ILE A 231 -2.28 -2.18 13.30
C ILE A 231 -1.23 -1.25 13.92
N ASP A 232 -1.56 -0.57 15.02
CA ASP A 232 -0.66 0.33 15.73
C ASP A 232 0.61 -0.39 16.23
N LYS A 233 0.42 -1.57 16.82
CA LYS A 233 1.52 -2.42 17.31
C LYS A 233 2.41 -2.90 16.18
N MET A 234 1.84 -3.25 15.02
CA MET A 234 2.59 -3.64 13.83
C MET A 234 3.49 -2.52 13.34
N LEU A 235 2.93 -1.32 13.14
CA LEU A 235 3.67 -0.16 12.67
C LEU A 235 4.75 0.28 13.65
N ARG A 236 4.47 0.27 14.96
CA ARG A 236 5.51 0.50 15.98
C ARG A 236 6.66 -0.49 15.85
N THR A 237 6.34 -1.77 15.72
CA THR A 237 7.36 -2.83 15.60
C THR A 237 8.18 -2.67 14.33
N PHE A 238 7.52 -2.37 13.21
CA PHE A 238 8.14 -2.05 11.93
C PHE A 238 9.15 -0.91 12.06
N PHE A 239 8.72 0.28 12.53
CA PHE A 239 9.60 1.44 12.64
C PHE A 239 10.75 1.22 13.63
N ILE A 240 10.50 0.55 14.76
CA ILE A 240 11.56 0.22 15.72
C ILE A 240 12.61 -0.68 15.07
N ARG A 241 12.20 -1.74 14.37
CA ARG A 241 13.15 -2.66 13.72
C ARG A 241 13.87 -2.00 12.55
N LYS A 242 13.18 -1.17 11.78
CA LYS A 242 13.77 -0.37 10.70
C LYS A 242 14.87 0.55 11.24
N GLN A 243 14.59 1.29 12.31
CA GLN A 243 15.57 2.13 13.00
C GLN A 243 16.74 1.34 13.59
N ILE A 244 16.53 0.13 14.09
CA ILE A 244 17.63 -0.75 14.55
C ILE A 244 18.50 -1.19 13.37
N SER A 245 17.88 -1.57 12.24
CA SER A 245 18.59 -2.05 11.05
C SER A 245 19.37 -0.94 10.34
N GLU A 246 18.86 0.29 10.35
CA GLU A 246 19.50 1.47 9.77
C GLU A 246 20.47 2.15 10.75
N GLY A 247 20.27 1.92 12.05
CA GLY A 247 21.00 2.52 13.17
C GLY A 247 22.29 1.81 13.59
N THR A 248 22.82 0.86 12.82
CA THR A 248 24.20 0.35 13.02
C THR A 248 25.26 1.23 12.35
N GLY A 249 25.04 2.55 12.37
CA GLY A 249 26.06 3.58 12.16
C GLY A 249 26.25 4.34 13.47
N GLU A 250 27.27 3.96 14.24
CA GLU A 250 27.90 4.73 15.32
C GLU A 250 27.02 5.73 16.10
N SER A 251 26.20 5.30 17.07
CA SER A 251 25.74 6.15 18.18
C SER A 251 25.12 5.35 19.34
N VAL A 252 25.94 5.16 20.39
CA VAL A 252 25.68 4.83 21.82
C VAL A 252 24.40 4.05 22.18
N PRO A 253 24.52 2.80 22.68
CA PRO A 253 23.41 2.06 23.31
C PRO A 253 22.89 2.78 24.55
N GLY A 254 21.59 3.13 24.58
CA GLY A 254 20.90 3.57 25.80
C GLY A 254 19.89 4.71 25.66
N THR A 255 19.97 5.52 24.60
CA THR A 255 19.08 6.68 24.40
C THR A 255 17.70 6.32 23.85
N THR A 256 17.62 5.29 22.98
CA THR A 256 16.35 4.83 22.37
C THR A 256 15.41 4.18 23.37
N ALA A 257 15.95 3.36 24.29
CA ALA A 257 15.16 2.76 25.36
C ALA A 257 14.64 3.82 26.35
N LEU A 258 15.45 4.84 26.65
CA LEU A 258 15.09 5.90 27.57
C LEU A 258 14.00 6.83 26.98
N THR A 259 14.03 7.10 25.68
CA THR A 259 12.98 7.89 24.98
C THR A 259 11.67 7.12 24.82
N LEU A 260 11.73 5.78 24.67
CA LEU A 260 10.52 4.95 24.69
C LEU A 260 9.91 4.86 26.10
N LEU A 261 10.75 4.76 27.14
CA LEU A 261 10.29 4.67 28.53
C LEU A 261 9.66 5.99 29.01
N THR A 262 10.26 7.14 28.71
CA THR A 262 9.76 8.45 29.12
C THR A 262 8.44 8.84 28.44
N ASN A 263 8.18 8.34 27.23
CA ASN A 263 6.93 8.62 26.51
C ASN A 263 5.77 7.67 26.87
N SER A 264 6.04 6.49 27.43
CA SER A 264 4.99 5.57 27.90
C SER A 264 4.22 6.12 29.12
N SER A 265 4.85 6.95 29.94
CA SER A 265 4.25 7.60 31.10
C SER A 265 3.30 8.76 30.78
N ALA A 266 3.41 9.38 29.60
CA ALA A 266 2.59 10.54 29.23
C ALA A 266 1.25 10.16 28.56
N ALA A 267 1.16 8.97 27.94
CA ALA A 267 -0.03 8.54 27.20
C ALA A 267 -1.14 7.94 28.09
N MET A 268 -0.81 7.44 29.28
CA MET A 268 -1.78 6.84 30.21
C MET A 268 -2.70 7.86 30.91
N ALA A 269 -2.32 9.15 30.95
CA ALA A 269 -3.05 10.17 31.70
C ALA A 269 -4.11 10.94 30.88
N SER A 270 -4.09 10.86 29.55
CA SER A 270 -4.95 11.69 28.69
C SER A 270 -6.01 10.92 27.87
N PHE A 271 -6.06 9.60 27.96
CA PHE A 271 -6.94 8.77 27.11
C PHE A 271 -8.31 8.46 27.72
N PHE A 272 -8.52 8.66 29.03
CA PHE A 272 -9.77 8.31 29.72
C PHE A 272 -10.83 9.42 29.77
N GLN A 273 -10.59 10.62 29.24
CA GLN A 273 -11.50 11.76 29.42
C GLN A 273 -12.22 12.28 28.17
N SER A 274 -11.96 11.77 26.96
CA SER A 274 -12.53 12.36 25.72
C SER A 274 -13.33 11.42 24.82
N ARG A 275 -13.67 10.19 25.24
CA ARG A 275 -14.52 9.28 24.45
C ARG A 275 -15.78 8.79 25.18
N LEU A 276 -16.43 9.69 25.90
CA LEU A 276 -17.84 9.56 26.31
C LEU A 276 -18.58 10.87 25.99
N SER A 277 -18.72 11.17 24.70
CA SER A 277 -19.73 12.09 24.13
C SER A 277 -19.79 11.90 22.62
#